data_AF-A0A5R9B648-F1
#
_entry.id   AF-A0A5R9B648-F1
#
_cell.length_a   1.000
_cell.length_b   1.000
_cell.length_c   1.000
_cell.angle_alpha   90.00
_cell.angle_beta   90.00
_cell.angle_gamma   90.00
#
_symmetry.space_group_name_H-M   'P 1'
#
loop_
_entity.id
_entity.type
_entity.pdbx_description
1 polymer ?
#
loop_
_entity_poly.entity_id
_entity_poly.type
_entity_poly.pdbx_seq_one_letter_code
_entity_poly.pdbx_strand_id
1 'polypeptide(L)' 'MNNLKQALNSLGWLDLIFLIPLFFLYMYLPTYNFISILLNVLIIILVSIGLSSLSFSIKNFIKDN' A
#
# COMPACT_ATOMS: atom_id res chain seq x y z
N MET A 1 5.00 10.79 -22.30
CA MET A 1 5.21 11.58 -21.05
C MET A 1 3.95 11.75 -20.20
N ASN A 2 2.78 12.01 -20.77
CA ASN A 2 1.55 12.23 -19.97
C ASN A 2 1.09 11.00 -19.18
N ASN A 3 1.13 9.81 -19.79
CA ASN A 3 0.69 8.57 -19.14
C ASN A 3 1.60 8.16 -17.96
N LEU A 4 2.91 8.38 -18.10
CA LEU A 4 3.88 8.12 -17.04
C LEU A 4 3.67 9.06 -15.85
N LYS A 5 3.44 10.36 -16.12
CA LYS A 5 3.19 11.34 -15.06
C LYS A 5 1.90 11.01 -14.30
N GLN A 6 0.87 10.56 -15.00
CA GLN A 6 -0.39 10.16 -14.38
C GLN A 6 -0.27 8.85 -13.59
N ALA A 7 0.46 7.86 -14.11
CA ALA A 7 0.76 6.63 -13.39
C ALA A 7 1.59 6.88 -12.12
N LEU A 8 2.62 7.73 -12.20
CA LEU A 8 3.43 8.13 -11.04
C LEU A 8 2.63 8.94 -10.01
N ASN A 9 1.73 9.81 -10.48
CA ASN A 9 0.87 10.58 -9.58
C ASN A 9 -0.13 9.64 -8.87
N SER A 10 -0.73 8.70 -9.61
CA SER A 10 -1.61 7.67 -9.04
C SER A 10 -0.87 6.76 -8.06
N LEU A 11 0.39 6.41 -8.37
CA LEU A 11 1.29 5.67 -7.47
C LEU A 11 1.55 6.46 -6.18
N GLY A 12 1.87 7.75 -6.28
CA GLY A 12 2.09 8.60 -5.10
C GLY A 12 0.86 8.70 -4.19
N TRP A 13 -0.35 8.77 -4.74
CA TRP A 13 -1.58 8.74 -3.96
C TRP A 13 -1.85 7.38 -3.31
N LEU A 14 -1.56 6.28 -4.03
CA LEU A 14 -1.66 4.93 -3.49
C LEU A 14 -0.66 4.73 -2.34
N ASP A 15 0.60 5.09 -2.53
CA ASP A 15 1.64 5.01 -1.50
C ASP A 15 1.24 5.78 -0.24
N LEU A 16 0.64 6.96 -0.37
CA LEU A 16 0.17 7.76 0.76
C LEU A 16 -0.97 7.06 1.54
N ILE A 17 -1.86 6.36 0.83
CA ILE A 17 -2.93 5.55 1.44
C ILE A 17 -2.36 4.30 2.13
N PHE A 18 -1.29 3.70 1.62
CA PHE A 18 -0.67 2.49 2.23
C PHE A 18 0.31 2.78 3.36
N LEU A 19 0.94 3.96 3.34
CA LEU A 19 1.87 4.44 4.37
C LEU A 19 1.17 4.67 5.72
N ILE A 20 -0.09 5.11 5.69
CA ILE A 20 -0.90 5.33 6.91
C ILE A 20 -1.08 4.01 7.70
N PRO A 21 -1.66 2.93 7.12
CA PRO A 21 -1.74 1.62 7.78
C PRO A 21 -0.38 1.08 8.25
N LEU A 22 0.69 1.30 7.47
CA LEU A 22 2.02 0.82 7.80
C LEU A 22 2.58 1.46 9.08
N PHE A 23 2.33 2.75 9.31
CA PHE A 23 2.71 3.41 10.57
C PHE A 23 1.95 2.87 11.78
N PHE A 24 0.68 2.50 11.62
CA PHE A 24 -0.09 1.86 12.69
C PHE A 24 0.49 0.48 13.06
N LEU A 25 1.02 -0.26 12.09
CA LEU A 25 1.71 -1.55 12.32
C LEU A 25 2.87 -1.41 13.31
N TYR A 26 3.65 -0.33 13.22
CA TYR A 26 4.77 -0.05 14.14
C TYR A 26 4.32 0.40 15.54
N MET A 27 3.15 1.03 15.66
CA MET A 27 2.64 1.53 16.94
C MET A 27 2.08 0.42 17.84
N TYR A 28 1.54 -0.66 17.26
CA TYR A 28 0.85 -1.72 18.01
C TYR A 28 1.73 -2.87 18.51
N LEU A 29 3.04 -2.81 18.26
CA LEU A 29 3.98 -3.92 18.46
C LEU A 29 4.06 -4.54 19.89
N PRO A 30 3.64 -3.90 21.01
CA PRO A 30 3.70 -4.56 22.32
C PRO A 30 2.34 -4.95 22.94
N THR A 31 1.20 -4.74 22.26
CA THR A 31 -0.12 -4.89 22.91
C THR A 31 -0.88 -6.13 22.42
N TYR A 32 -0.92 -7.19 23.23
CA TYR A 32 -1.62 -8.45 22.94
C TYR A 32 -3.11 -8.37 23.26
N ASN A 33 -3.85 -7.52 22.53
CA ASN A 33 -5.31 -7.42 22.65
C ASN A 33 -6.00 -7.93 21.37
N PHE A 34 -7.21 -8.50 21.51
CA PHE A 34 -7.99 -9.02 20.38
C PHE A 34 -8.28 -7.96 19.29
N ILE A 35 -8.49 -6.71 19.72
CA ILE A 35 -8.65 -5.55 18.84
C ILE A 35 -7.38 -5.27 18.02
N SER A 36 -6.21 -5.46 18.62
CA SER A 36 -4.92 -5.29 17.93
C SER A 36 -4.72 -6.34 16.85
N ILE A 37 -5.19 -7.58 17.07
CA ILE A 37 -5.18 -8.65 16.05
C ILE A 37 -6.08 -8.26 14.87
N LEU A 38 -7.31 -7.80 15.14
CA LEU A 38 -8.26 -7.41 14.12
C LEU A 38 -7.76 -6.23 13.27
N LEU A 39 -7.17 -5.22 13.91
CA LEU A 39 -6.51 -4.11 13.23
C LEU A 39 -5.34 -4.56 12.37
N ASN A 40 -4.50 -5.48 12.87
CA ASN A 40 -3.37 -6.02 12.09
C ASN A 40 -3.82 -6.73 10.82
N VAL A 41 -4.86 -7.57 10.92
CA VAL A 41 -5.43 -8.26 9.75
C VAL A 41 -5.95 -7.25 8.72
N LEU A 42 -6.66 -6.20 9.19
CA LEU A 42 -7.13 -5.13 8.32
C LEU A 42 -5.98 -4.42 7.61
N ILE A 43 -4.92 -4.07 8.35
CA ILE A 43 -3.72 -3.42 7.81
C ILE A 43 -3.04 -4.32 6.75
N ILE A 44 -2.88 -5.61 7.01
CA ILE A 44 -2.27 -6.57 6.06
C ILE A 44 -3.08 -6.64 4.76
N ILE A 45 -4.41 -6.66 4.83
CA ILE A 45 -5.28 -6.66 3.65
C ILE A 45 -5.07 -5.38 2.84
N LEU A 46 -5.07 -4.22 3.50
CA LEU A 46 -4.82 -2.94 2.84
C LEU A 46 -3.45 -2.95 2.16
N VAL A 47 -2.37 -3.28 2.88
CA VAL A 47 -1.01 -3.33 2.33
C VAL A 47 -0.92 -4.28 1.13
N SER A 48 -1.57 -5.45 1.18
CA SER A 48 -1.55 -6.43 0.09
C SER A 48 -2.23 -5.92 -1.18
N ILE A 49 -3.37 -5.23 -1.04
CA ILE A 49 -4.06 -4.58 -2.17
C ILE A 49 -3.15 -3.52 -2.80
N GLY A 50 -2.45 -2.76 -1.97
CA GLY A 50 -1.52 -1.73 -2.43
C GLY A 50 -0.35 -2.28 -3.21
N LEU A 51 0.35 -3.26 -2.63
CA LEU A 51 1.47 -3.92 -3.28
C LEU A 51 1.06 -4.58 -4.60
N SER A 52 -0.13 -5.17 -4.66
CA SER A 52 -0.68 -5.75 -5.90
C SER A 52 -0.89 -4.68 -6.98
N SER A 53 -1.50 -3.55 -6.62
CA SER A 53 -1.71 -2.42 -7.53
C SER A 53 -0.38 -1.83 -8.01
N LEU A 54 0.57 -1.62 -7.11
CA LEU A 54 1.94 -1.17 -7.38
C LEU A 54 2.64 -2.10 -8.38
N SER A 55 2.60 -3.40 -8.10
CA SER A 55 3.23 -4.42 -8.95
C SER A 55 2.61 -4.45 -10.34
N PHE A 56 1.29 -4.30 -10.45
CA PHE A 56 0.60 -4.23 -11.73
C PHE A 56 0.97 -2.97 -12.52
N SER A 57 1.00 -1.80 -11.86
CA SER A 57 1.41 -0.54 -12.48
C SER A 57 2.86 -0.57 -12.97
N ILE A 58 3.79 -1.10 -12.16
CA ILE A 58 5.20 -1.27 -12.56
C ILE A 58 5.30 -2.23 -13.74
N LYS A 59 4.59 -3.37 -13.70
CA LYS A 59 4.60 -4.35 -14.79
C LYS A 59 4.10 -3.75 -16.11
N ASN A 60 3.03 -2.97 -16.07
CA ASN A 60 2.54 -2.27 -17.26
C ASN A 60 3.54 -1.22 -17.75
N PHE A 61 4.15 -0.46 -16.84
CA PHE A 61 5.17 0.53 -17.21
C PHE A 61 6.40 -0.10 -17.88
N ILE A 62 6.85 -1.26 -17.39
CA ILE A 62 7.96 -2.01 -18.00
C ILE A 62 7.54 -2.61 -19.35
N LYS A 63 6.28 -3.05 -19.50
CA LYS A 63 5.79 -3.65 -20.75
C LYS A 63 5.55 -2.61 -21.87
N ASP A 64 5.21 -1.38 -21.49
CA ASP A 64 4.98 -0.28 -22.43
C ASP A 64 6.28 0.48 -22.84
N ASN A 65 7.43 0.17 -22.23
CA ASN A 65 8.77 0.62 -22.66
C ASN A 65 9.53 -0.52 -23.35
#